data_AF-A0AAD5CE00-F1
#
_entry.id   AF-A0AAD5CE00-F1
#
_cell.length_a   1.000
_cell.length_b   1.000
_cell.length_c   1.000
_cell.angle_alpha   90.00
_cell.angle_beta   90.00
_cell.angle_gamma   90.00
#
_symmetry.space_group_name_H-M   'P 1'
#
loop_
_entity.id
_entity.type
_entity.pdbx_description
1 polymer ?
#
loop_
_entity_poly.entity_id
_entity_poly.type
_entity_poly.pdbx_seq_one_letter_code
_entity_poly.pdbx_strand_id
1 'polypeptide(L)'
;ASSLSKTFFLLVLLLATLGQGYGSAGTCVDFYKSTCPSVESIVQSAVRAAVKANPTIAPGLLRMLYNFNNTNKPDPDINPSFLPKLRALCPLNGGNPLRRVALDTGSVNSFGSSFYDNLKKGRGVIESDAKLWSDPTTQVFVKQFLGLRGLHGLKFDVEFGRAMVKMGNIGVKTGTQGEIRRVCAAINR
;
A
#
# COMPACT_ATOMS: atom_id res chain seq x y z
N ALA A 1 -21.86 -45.48 -32.65
CA ALA A 1 -21.40 -44.20 -32.08
C ALA A 1 -22.60 -43.48 -31.44
N SER A 2 -23.11 -44.07 -30.36
CA SER A 2 -23.00 -43.58 -28.97
C SER A 2 -23.94 -42.40 -28.66
N SER A 3 -25.18 -42.75 -28.31
CA SER A 3 -26.19 -41.91 -27.64
C SER A 3 -25.60 -41.13 -26.45
N LEU A 4 -24.56 -41.70 -25.81
CA LEU A 4 -23.71 -41.09 -24.78
C LEU A 4 -23.07 -39.75 -25.18
N SER A 5 -22.77 -39.55 -26.46
CA SER A 5 -22.14 -38.31 -26.96
C SER A 5 -23.15 -37.15 -26.98
N LYS A 6 -24.40 -37.42 -27.38
CA LYS A 6 -25.45 -36.41 -27.48
C LYS A 6 -25.92 -35.94 -26.10
N THR A 7 -26.04 -36.85 -25.14
CA THR A 7 -26.41 -36.51 -23.76
C THR A 7 -25.28 -35.76 -23.03
N PHE A 8 -24.02 -36.09 -23.29
CA PHE A 8 -22.87 -35.36 -22.77
C PHE A 8 -22.82 -33.91 -23.28
N PHE A 9 -23.03 -33.71 -24.59
CA PHE A 9 -23.09 -32.36 -25.18
C PHE A 9 -24.24 -31.52 -24.62
N LEU A 10 -25.41 -32.11 -24.39
CA LEU A 10 -26.56 -31.43 -23.77
C LEU A 10 -26.29 -31.05 -22.30
N LEU A 11 -25.59 -31.90 -21.54
CA LEU A 11 -25.24 -31.62 -20.14
C LEU A 11 -24.19 -30.49 -20.00
N VAL A 12 -23.21 -30.44 -20.92
CA VAL A 12 -22.19 -29.39 -20.98
C VAL A 12 -22.81 -28.03 -21.35
N LEU A 13 -23.79 -28.02 -22.26
CA LEU A 13 -24.57 -26.81 -22.59
C LEU A 13 -25.47 -26.33 -21.44
N LEU A 14 -26.03 -27.24 -20.64
CA LEU A 14 -26.84 -26.89 -19.47
C LEU A 14 -26.00 -26.36 -18.28
N LEU A 15 -24.75 -26.81 -18.14
CA LEU A 15 -23.82 -26.29 -17.12
C LEU A 15 -23.22 -24.92 -17.51
N ALA A 16 -23.16 -24.61 -18.80
CA ALA A 16 -22.66 -23.31 -19.30
C ALA A 16 -23.63 -22.14 -19.04
N THR A 17 -24.92 -22.40 -18.75
CA THR A 17 -25.92 -21.36 -18.46
C THR A 17 -26.09 -21.06 -16.97
N LEU A 18 -25.41 -21.80 -16.08
CA LEU A 18 -25.34 -21.50 -14.63
C LEU A 18 -24.18 -20.57 -14.25
N GLY A 19 -23.46 -20.05 -15.24
CA GLY A 19 -22.59 -18.89 -15.09
C GLY A 19 -23.40 -17.60 -14.92
N GLN A 20 -24.29 -17.55 -13.92
CA GLN A 20 -24.81 -16.28 -13.44
C GLN A 20 -23.61 -15.45 -13.01
N GLY A 21 -23.33 -14.40 -13.77
CA GLY A 21 -22.43 -13.34 -13.37
C GLY A 21 -22.95 -12.76 -12.06
N TYR A 22 -22.42 -13.23 -10.95
CA TYR A 22 -22.42 -12.48 -9.71
C TYR A 22 -21.52 -11.26 -9.97
N GLY A 23 -22.11 -10.21 -10.51
CA GLY A 23 -21.54 -8.88 -10.45
C GLY A 23 -21.42 -8.55 -8.97
N SER A 24 -20.23 -8.74 -8.41
CA SER A 24 -19.87 -8.06 -7.17
C SER A 24 -20.19 -6.59 -7.42
N ALA A 25 -21.03 -5.98 -6.58
CA ALA A 25 -21.40 -4.58 -6.68
C ALA A 25 -20.15 -3.73 -6.40
N GLY A 26 -19.25 -3.67 -7.38
CA GLY A 26 -17.97 -2.98 -7.34
C GLY A 26 -18.17 -1.52 -7.66
N THR A 27 -17.24 -0.69 -7.18
CA THR A 27 -17.21 0.72 -7.55
C THR A 27 -16.84 0.88 -9.02
N CYS A 28 -17.53 1.76 -9.75
CA CYS A 28 -17.21 2.08 -11.13
C CYS A 28 -16.21 3.24 -11.22
N VAL A 29 -15.25 3.12 -12.14
CA VAL A 29 -14.44 4.27 -12.59
C VAL A 29 -15.37 5.23 -13.34
N ASP A 30 -15.13 6.54 -13.21
CA ASP A 30 -15.92 7.61 -13.83
C ASP A 30 -17.39 7.69 -13.36
N PHE A 31 -17.70 7.22 -12.14
CA PHE A 31 -19.07 7.22 -11.61
C PHE A 31 -19.75 8.60 -11.67
N TYR A 32 -19.01 9.68 -11.45
CA TYR A 32 -19.54 11.05 -11.45
C TYR A 32 -19.49 11.75 -12.82
N LYS A 33 -19.14 11.04 -13.90
CA LYS A 33 -18.96 11.65 -15.22
C LYS A 33 -20.17 12.45 -15.72
N SER A 34 -21.39 12.05 -15.38
CA SER A 34 -22.62 12.75 -15.78
C SER A 34 -23.04 13.86 -14.81
N THR A 35 -22.69 13.77 -13.53
CA THR A 35 -23.16 14.68 -12.47
C THR A 35 -22.11 15.72 -12.07
N CYS A 36 -20.83 15.36 -12.12
CA CYS A 36 -19.69 16.23 -11.86
C CYS A 36 -18.46 15.75 -12.67
N PRO A 37 -18.39 16.04 -13.99
CA PRO A 37 -17.33 15.52 -14.87
C PRO A 37 -15.92 16.02 -14.55
N SER A 38 -15.77 17.02 -13.67
CA SER A 38 -14.47 17.58 -13.28
C SER A 38 -14.00 17.09 -11.91
N VAL A 39 -14.72 16.18 -11.25
CA VAL A 39 -14.39 15.82 -9.86
C VAL A 39 -12.99 15.20 -9.76
N GLU A 40 -12.60 14.35 -10.70
CA GLU A 40 -11.29 13.69 -10.69
C GLU A 40 -10.15 14.72 -10.82
N SER A 41 -10.31 15.73 -11.67
CA SER A 41 -9.29 16.78 -11.88
C SER A 41 -9.22 17.75 -10.70
N ILE A 42 -10.36 18.10 -10.10
CA ILE A 42 -10.43 18.94 -8.89
C ILE A 42 -9.72 18.24 -7.74
N VAL A 43 -10.05 16.96 -7.47
CA VAL A 43 -9.43 16.17 -6.40
C VAL A 43 -7.93 16.03 -6.65
N GLN A 44 -7.51 15.71 -7.87
CA GLN A 44 -6.10 15.58 -8.21
C GLN A 44 -5.32 16.88 -7.96
N SER A 45 -5.88 18.03 -8.33
CA SER A 45 -5.27 19.34 -8.08
C SER A 45 -5.10 19.61 -6.58
N ALA A 46 -6.17 19.41 -5.80
CA ALA A 46 -6.16 19.65 -4.36
C ALA A 46 -5.16 18.73 -3.63
N VAL A 47 -5.13 17.44 -3.98
CA VAL A 47 -4.18 16.47 -3.39
C VAL A 47 -2.74 16.84 -3.72
N ARG A 48 -2.44 17.20 -4.98
CA ARG A 48 -1.09 17.63 -5.37
C ARG A 48 -0.64 18.86 -4.58
N ALA A 49 -1.53 19.82 -4.36
CA ALA A 49 -1.25 21.01 -3.56
C ALA A 49 -0.97 20.64 -2.08
N ALA A 50 -1.80 19.77 -1.49
CA ALA A 50 -1.66 19.36 -0.09
C ALA A 50 -0.38 18.53 0.16
N VAL A 51 -0.06 17.57 -0.72
CA VAL A 51 1.17 16.76 -0.63
C VAL A 51 2.41 17.65 -0.71
N LYS A 52 2.39 18.67 -1.60
CA LYS A 52 3.48 19.65 -1.69
C LYS A 52 3.65 20.47 -0.39
N ALA A 53 2.57 20.69 0.35
CA ALA A 53 2.57 21.55 1.53
C ALA A 53 3.06 20.87 2.81
N ASN A 54 3.04 19.53 2.93
CA ASN A 54 3.34 18.89 4.21
C ASN A 54 3.89 17.44 4.11
N PRO A 55 5.20 17.24 4.36
CA PRO A 55 5.80 15.90 4.53
C PRO A 55 6.10 15.58 6.01
N THR A 56 5.27 14.80 6.73
CA THR A 56 5.57 14.47 8.16
C THR A 56 5.05 13.13 8.67
N ILE A 57 5.87 12.37 9.43
CA ILE A 57 5.50 11.35 10.47
C ILE A 57 6.65 11.23 11.52
N ALA A 58 6.39 11.00 12.83
CA ALA A 58 7.21 10.18 13.77
C ALA A 58 6.67 10.13 15.23
N PRO A 59 6.36 8.93 15.76
CA PRO A 59 6.80 8.56 17.13
C PRO A 59 7.42 7.15 17.32
N GLY A 60 7.44 6.26 16.31
CA GLY A 60 7.79 4.83 16.48
C GLY A 60 9.28 4.45 16.60
N LEU A 61 10.20 5.41 16.50
CA LEU A 61 11.62 5.14 16.18
C LEU A 61 12.52 4.76 17.38
N LEU A 62 12.17 5.17 18.60
CA LEU A 62 13.08 5.02 19.76
C LEU A 62 13.30 3.56 20.18
N ARG A 63 12.27 2.71 20.10
CA ARG A 63 12.37 1.29 20.47
C ARG A 63 13.41 0.55 19.63
N MET A 64 13.34 0.75 18.32
CA MET A 64 14.21 0.09 17.33
C MET A 64 15.69 0.46 17.50
N LEU A 65 16.00 1.70 17.93
CA LEU A 65 17.37 2.23 17.98
C LEU A 65 18.13 1.92 19.28
N TYR A 66 17.44 1.61 20.37
CA TYR A 66 18.03 1.55 21.70
C TYR A 66 17.62 0.32 22.52
N ASN A 67 16.42 -0.23 22.32
CA ASN A 67 15.94 -1.35 23.12
C ASN A 67 15.08 -2.30 22.29
N PHE A 68 15.67 -2.86 21.24
CA PHE A 68 14.99 -3.83 20.39
C PHE A 68 14.75 -5.13 21.18
N ASN A 69 13.50 -5.59 21.19
CA ASN A 69 13.09 -6.82 21.87
C ASN A 69 13.58 -6.93 23.34
N ASN A 70 13.59 -5.82 24.08
CA ASN A 70 14.04 -5.73 25.47
C ASN A 70 15.52 -6.11 25.71
N THR A 71 16.38 -5.99 24.70
CA THR A 71 17.80 -6.38 24.79
C THR A 71 18.74 -5.24 25.23
N ASN A 72 18.24 -4.01 25.38
CA ASN A 72 19.03 -2.78 25.52
C ASN A 72 20.05 -2.56 24.38
N LYS A 73 19.80 -3.18 23.23
CA LYS A 73 20.61 -3.08 22.01
C LYS A 73 19.73 -2.60 20.85
N PRO A 74 20.33 -2.00 19.80
CA PRO A 74 19.60 -1.71 18.57
C PRO A 74 19.15 -3.00 17.89
N ASP A 75 18.16 -2.89 17.00
CA ASP A 75 17.79 -3.97 16.10
C ASP A 75 19.02 -4.42 15.29
N PRO A 76 19.39 -5.71 15.32
CA PRO A 76 20.56 -6.24 14.62
C PRO A 76 20.47 -6.13 13.09
N ASP A 77 19.27 -6.01 12.52
CA ASP A 77 19.05 -5.90 11.08
C ASP A 77 19.29 -4.46 10.56
N ILE A 78 19.47 -3.48 11.47
CA ILE A 78 19.83 -2.11 11.08
C ILE A 78 21.26 -2.07 10.56
N ASN A 79 21.44 -1.42 9.42
CA ASN A 79 22.75 -1.12 8.87
C ASN A 79 23.61 -0.33 9.88
N PRO A 80 24.79 -0.85 10.28
CA PRO A 80 25.63 -0.21 11.29
C PRO A 80 26.10 1.20 10.91
N SER A 81 26.23 1.51 9.61
CA SER A 81 26.59 2.84 9.13
C SER A 81 25.40 3.82 9.09
N PHE A 82 24.17 3.30 9.13
CA PHE A 82 22.95 4.10 9.15
C PHE A 82 22.48 4.39 10.58
N LEU A 83 22.71 3.46 11.51
CA LEU A 83 22.31 3.57 12.91
C LEU A 83 22.77 4.89 13.60
N PRO A 84 24.03 5.36 13.46
CA PRO A 84 24.46 6.63 14.05
C PRO A 84 23.67 7.83 13.49
N LYS A 85 23.32 7.80 12.20
CA LYS A 85 22.52 8.86 11.56
C LYS A 85 21.12 8.91 12.16
N LEU A 86 20.48 7.75 12.35
CA LEU A 86 19.17 7.67 12.99
C LEU A 86 19.21 8.12 14.46
N ARG A 87 20.23 7.72 15.22
CA ARG A 87 20.40 8.14 16.62
C ARG A 87 20.65 9.65 16.77
N ALA A 88 21.35 10.27 15.82
CA ALA A 88 21.51 11.73 15.80
C ALA A 88 20.20 12.48 15.52
N LEU A 89 19.29 11.86 14.76
CA LEU A 89 17.95 12.39 14.49
C LEU A 89 16.98 12.13 15.66
N CYS A 90 17.14 11.00 16.35
CA CYS A 90 16.26 10.52 17.41
C CYS A 90 17.07 10.17 18.67
N PRO A 91 17.58 11.16 19.42
CA PRO A 91 18.35 10.90 20.64
C PRO A 91 17.48 10.31 21.75
N LEU A 92 18.07 9.43 22.57
CA LEU A 92 17.38 8.73 23.67
C LEU A 92 16.77 9.69 24.70
N ASN A 93 17.44 10.82 24.96
CA ASN A 93 17.03 11.79 25.99
C ASN A 93 15.93 12.76 25.51
N GLY A 94 15.25 12.43 24.41
CA GLY A 94 14.31 13.32 23.75
C GLY A 94 15.02 14.34 22.88
N GLY A 95 14.64 14.40 21.61
CA GLY A 95 15.08 15.41 20.65
C GLY A 95 14.01 16.46 20.42
N ASN A 96 14.21 17.31 19.41
CA ASN A 96 13.15 18.22 18.96
C ASN A 96 11.92 17.38 18.49
N PRO A 97 10.72 17.56 19.09
CA PRO A 97 9.52 16.81 18.72
C PRO A 97 9.00 17.14 17.31
N LEU A 98 9.50 18.21 16.69
CA LEU A 98 9.27 18.57 15.30
C LEU A 98 10.29 17.94 14.34
N ARG A 99 11.35 17.29 14.84
CA ARG A 99 12.29 16.56 14.01
C ARG A 99 11.58 15.38 13.33
N ARG A 100 11.89 15.16 12.07
CA ARG A 100 11.32 14.09 11.24
C ARG A 100 12.44 13.23 10.67
N VAL A 101 12.13 11.97 10.41
CA VAL A 101 13.00 11.04 9.69
C VAL A 101 12.25 10.61 8.44
N ALA A 102 12.88 10.78 7.28
CA ALA A 102 12.29 10.36 6.02
C ALA A 102 12.24 8.83 5.94
N LEU A 103 11.05 8.28 5.72
CA LEU A 103 10.84 6.83 5.57
C LEU A 103 11.55 6.25 4.34
N ASP A 104 11.67 7.06 3.27
CA ASP A 104 12.43 6.71 2.08
C ASP A 104 13.62 7.67 1.89
N THR A 105 14.76 7.29 2.49
CA THR A 105 15.94 8.17 2.50
C THR A 105 16.60 8.21 1.12
N GLY A 106 16.68 9.41 0.53
CA GLY A 106 17.24 9.65 -0.81
C GLY A 106 16.18 9.92 -1.88
N SER A 107 14.90 9.74 -1.56
CA SER A 107 13.77 9.84 -2.49
C SER A 107 12.49 10.31 -1.79
N VAL A 108 12.64 11.16 -0.76
CA VAL A 108 11.58 11.61 0.15
C VAL A 108 10.32 12.13 -0.57
N ASN A 109 10.51 12.75 -1.74
CA ASN A 109 9.44 13.36 -2.53
C ASN A 109 9.10 12.59 -3.80
N SER A 110 9.57 11.34 -3.91
CA SER A 110 9.36 10.49 -5.08
C SER A 110 8.66 9.22 -4.67
N PHE A 111 7.63 8.84 -5.43
CA PHE A 111 6.98 7.55 -5.29
C PHE A 111 7.66 6.54 -6.21
N GLY A 112 8.17 5.43 -5.65
CA GLY A 112 8.89 4.43 -6.43
C GLY A 112 9.43 3.28 -5.58
N SER A 113 10.29 2.45 -6.17
CA SER A 113 10.84 1.26 -5.52
C SER A 113 12.07 1.52 -4.65
N SER A 114 12.53 2.76 -4.54
CA SER A 114 13.64 3.20 -3.67
C SER A 114 13.42 2.83 -2.20
N PHE A 115 12.16 2.85 -1.74
CA PHE A 115 11.76 2.36 -0.44
C PHE A 115 12.27 0.93 -0.20
N TYR A 116 12.02 0.02 -1.14
CA TYR A 116 12.45 -1.38 -1.06
C TYR A 116 13.98 -1.54 -1.14
N ASP A 117 14.67 -0.67 -1.87
CA ASP A 117 16.13 -0.68 -1.94
C ASP A 117 16.74 -0.26 -0.59
N ASN A 118 16.11 0.70 0.10
CA ASN A 118 16.47 1.06 1.47
C ASN A 118 16.27 -0.12 2.44
N LEU A 119 15.17 -0.88 2.33
CA LEU A 119 14.96 -2.08 3.16
C LEU A 119 16.07 -3.12 2.96
N LYS A 120 16.38 -3.44 1.70
CA LYS A 120 17.47 -4.38 1.33
C LYS A 120 18.82 -3.97 1.94
N LYS A 121 19.07 -2.67 2.07
CA LYS A 121 20.32 -2.12 2.62
C LYS A 121 20.33 -2.04 4.16
N GLY A 122 19.31 -2.54 4.85
CA GLY A 122 19.17 -2.40 6.31
C GLY A 122 18.86 -0.96 6.74
N ARG A 123 18.22 -0.17 5.86
CA ARG A 123 17.90 1.25 6.08
C ARG A 123 16.40 1.51 6.25
N GLY A 124 15.64 0.47 6.58
CA GLY A 124 14.25 0.61 7.01
C GLY A 124 14.17 1.49 8.27
N VAL A 125 13.27 2.46 8.24
CA VAL A 125 13.14 3.45 9.32
C VAL A 125 12.20 2.95 10.42
N ILE A 126 11.17 2.17 10.06
CA ILE A 126 10.23 1.56 11.01
C ILE A 126 10.41 0.04 10.99
N GLU A 127 10.23 -0.59 12.16
CA GLU A 127 10.37 -2.04 12.35
C GLU A 127 9.46 -2.85 11.42
N SER A 128 8.19 -2.44 11.25
CA SER A 128 7.25 -3.10 10.33
C SER A 128 7.76 -3.14 8.90
N ASP A 129 8.44 -2.08 8.47
CA ASP A 129 8.95 -1.95 7.11
C ASP A 129 10.20 -2.81 6.95
N ALA A 130 11.11 -2.77 7.93
CA ALA A 130 12.31 -3.61 7.95
C ALA A 130 11.95 -5.11 7.85
N LYS A 131 10.86 -5.54 8.49
CA LYS A 131 10.38 -6.93 8.41
C LYS A 131 10.01 -7.38 7.00
N LEU A 132 9.62 -6.49 6.10
CA LEU A 132 9.33 -6.86 4.70
C LEU A 132 10.55 -7.51 4.02
N TRP A 133 11.77 -7.12 4.39
CA TRP A 133 13.01 -7.73 3.87
C TRP A 133 13.53 -8.89 4.71
N SER A 134 13.45 -8.82 6.04
CA SER A 134 14.01 -9.87 6.91
C SER A 134 13.14 -11.12 6.96
N ASP A 135 11.81 -11.00 6.79
CA ASP A 135 10.90 -12.14 6.77
C ASP A 135 10.93 -12.83 5.39
N PRO A 136 11.27 -14.14 5.31
CA PRO A 136 11.36 -14.87 4.05
C PRO A 136 10.07 -14.84 3.21
N THR A 137 8.91 -14.77 3.86
CA THR A 137 7.60 -14.82 3.20
C THR A 137 7.28 -13.53 2.45
N THR A 138 7.76 -12.39 2.93
CA THR A 138 7.57 -11.08 2.29
C THR A 138 8.77 -10.66 1.44
N GLN A 139 9.98 -11.13 1.77
CA GLN A 139 11.22 -10.81 1.06
C GLN A 139 11.12 -11.16 -0.42
N VAL A 140 10.34 -12.19 -0.75
CA VAL A 140 10.04 -12.61 -2.11
C VAL A 140 9.48 -11.47 -2.98
N PHE A 141 8.54 -10.69 -2.44
CA PHE A 141 7.89 -9.58 -3.14
C PHE A 141 8.83 -8.38 -3.22
N VAL A 142 9.58 -8.10 -2.16
CA VAL A 142 10.61 -7.04 -2.16
C VAL A 142 11.64 -7.29 -3.27
N LYS A 143 12.12 -8.53 -3.42
CA LYS A 143 13.02 -8.91 -4.52
C LYS A 143 12.40 -8.73 -5.90
N GLN A 144 11.10 -9.01 -6.05
CA GLN A 144 10.37 -8.81 -7.30
C GLN A 144 10.23 -7.33 -7.65
N PHE A 145 9.84 -6.48 -6.69
CA PHE A 145 9.70 -5.04 -6.89
C PHE A 145 11.04 -4.33 -7.19
N LEU A 146 12.16 -4.93 -6.78
CA LEU A 146 13.51 -4.49 -7.13
C LEU A 146 14.02 -5.06 -8.47
N GLY A 147 13.23 -5.85 -9.18
CA GLY A 147 13.63 -6.47 -10.46
C GLY A 147 14.70 -7.57 -10.31
N LEU A 148 15.00 -8.02 -9.09
CA LEU A 148 16.09 -8.95 -8.80
C LEU A 148 15.78 -10.42 -9.18
N ARG A 149 14.59 -10.70 -9.74
CA ARG A 149 14.16 -12.03 -10.20
C ARG A 149 14.03 -12.17 -11.73
N GLY A 150 14.60 -11.25 -12.51
CA GLY A 150 14.65 -11.36 -13.98
C GLY A 150 13.29 -11.15 -14.66
N LEU A 151 13.00 -11.91 -15.72
CA LEU A 151 11.87 -11.72 -16.66
C LEU A 151 10.45 -11.74 -16.02
N HIS A 152 10.33 -12.10 -14.74
CA HIS A 152 9.09 -12.14 -13.95
C HIS A 152 9.05 -11.08 -12.83
N GLY A 153 9.90 -10.04 -12.89
CA GLY A 153 9.88 -8.94 -11.92
C GLY A 153 8.52 -8.21 -11.93
N LEU A 154 7.91 -8.03 -10.76
CA LEU A 154 6.70 -7.22 -10.63
C LEU A 154 7.07 -5.74 -10.75
N LYS A 155 6.34 -5.00 -11.59
CA LYS A 155 6.42 -3.54 -11.61
C LYS A 155 5.68 -2.99 -10.39
N PHE A 156 6.43 -2.43 -9.45
CA PHE A 156 5.89 -1.94 -8.17
C PHE A 156 4.73 -0.96 -8.35
N ASP A 157 4.88 0.01 -9.24
CA ASP A 157 3.87 1.03 -9.56
C ASP A 157 2.55 0.41 -10.03
N VAL A 158 2.63 -0.63 -10.86
CA VAL A 158 1.47 -1.37 -11.37
C VAL A 158 0.77 -2.15 -10.26
N GLU A 159 1.53 -2.92 -9.48
CA GLU A 159 0.98 -3.76 -8.41
C GLU A 159 0.45 -2.91 -7.24
N PHE A 160 1.09 -1.78 -6.96
CA PHE A 160 0.59 -0.79 -6.01
C PHE A 160 -0.76 -0.25 -6.45
N GLY A 161 -0.89 0.16 -7.72
CA GLY A 161 -2.17 0.61 -8.26
C GLY A 161 -3.28 -0.44 -8.13
N ARG A 162 -2.98 -1.70 -8.50
CA ARG A 162 -3.91 -2.83 -8.35
C ARG A 162 -4.31 -3.06 -6.89
N ALA A 163 -3.35 -3.01 -5.96
CA ALA A 163 -3.60 -3.18 -4.53
C ALA A 163 -4.46 -2.06 -3.95
N MET A 164 -4.21 -0.81 -4.32
CA MET A 164 -5.01 0.34 -3.86
C MET A 164 -6.46 0.28 -4.35
N VAL A 165 -6.70 -0.13 -5.60
CA VAL A 165 -8.06 -0.36 -6.12
C VAL A 165 -8.75 -1.50 -5.35
N LYS A 166 -8.05 -2.61 -5.10
CA LYS A 166 -8.60 -3.74 -4.34
C LYS A 166 -8.96 -3.32 -2.91
N MET A 167 -8.09 -2.58 -2.24
CA MET A 167 -8.31 -2.07 -0.88
C MET A 167 -9.49 -1.09 -0.82
N GLY A 168 -9.62 -0.21 -1.82
CA GLY A 168 -10.72 0.76 -1.91
C GLY A 168 -12.11 0.14 -2.10
N ASN A 169 -12.19 -1.14 -2.47
CA ASN A 169 -13.45 -1.87 -2.65
C ASN A 169 -13.86 -2.70 -1.42
N ILE A 170 -13.13 -2.63 -0.31
CA ILE A 170 -13.45 -3.38 0.91
C ILE A 170 -14.65 -2.72 1.62
N GLY A 171 -15.74 -3.47 1.80
CA GLY A 171 -16.87 -3.05 2.66
C GLY A 171 -17.60 -1.78 2.20
N VAL A 172 -17.54 -1.46 0.90
CA VAL A 172 -18.17 -0.26 0.35
C VAL A 172 -19.70 -0.33 0.44
N LYS A 173 -20.32 0.83 0.68
CA LYS A 173 -21.78 1.01 0.62
C LYS A 173 -22.16 1.52 -0.77
N THR A 174 -23.13 0.90 -1.42
CA THR A 174 -23.54 1.24 -2.78
C THR A 174 -25.06 1.42 -2.91
N GLY A 175 -25.51 2.00 -4.02
CA GLY A 175 -26.92 2.30 -4.25
C GLY A 175 -27.46 3.27 -3.20
N THR A 176 -28.49 2.87 -2.47
CA THR A 176 -29.13 3.67 -1.42
C THR A 176 -28.57 3.41 -0.01
N GLN A 177 -27.49 2.63 0.10
CA GLN A 177 -26.87 2.34 1.40
C GLN A 177 -26.02 3.53 1.86
N GLY A 178 -26.34 4.10 3.02
CA GLY A 178 -25.62 5.25 3.57
C GLY A 178 -26.09 6.59 3.01
N GLU A 179 -25.19 7.56 2.89
CA GLU A 179 -25.50 8.92 2.45
C GLU A 179 -24.29 9.61 1.80
N ILE A 180 -24.56 10.64 1.01
CA ILE A 180 -23.54 11.60 0.58
C ILE A 180 -23.48 12.71 1.65
N ARG A 181 -22.37 12.76 2.40
CA ARG A 181 -22.18 13.74 3.47
C ARG A 181 -21.94 15.14 2.90
N ARG A 182 -22.62 16.14 3.47
CA ARG A 182 -22.35 17.57 3.16
C ARG A 182 -21.08 18.06 3.87
N VAL A 183 -20.83 17.55 5.07
CA VAL A 183 -19.62 17.80 5.86
C VAL A 183 -18.99 16.47 6.20
N CYS A 184 -17.77 16.20 5.72
CA CYS A 184 -17.15 14.87 5.83
C CYS A 184 -17.03 14.37 7.29
N ALA A 185 -16.85 15.30 8.23
CA ALA A 185 -16.68 15.03 9.66
C ALA A 185 -18.00 14.85 10.44
N ALA A 186 -19.17 14.97 9.79
CA ALA A 186 -20.47 14.89 10.45
C ALA A 186 -21.47 14.04 9.65
N ILE A 187 -22.46 13.48 10.36
CA ILE A 187 -23.62 12.82 9.78
C ILE A 187 -24.65 13.90 9.41
N ASN A 188 -25.35 13.76 8.29
CA ASN A 188 -26.40 14.71 7.94
C ASN A 188 -27.56 14.65 8.96
N ARG A 189 -28.16 15.80 9.27
CA ARG A 189 -29.38 15.92 10.10
C ARG A 189 -30.52 16.47 9.27
#